data_AF-R9B312-F1
#
_entry.id   AF-R9B312-F1
#
_cell.length_a   1.000
_cell.length_b   1.000
_cell.length_c   1.000
_cell.angle_alpha   90.00
_cell.angle_beta   90.00
_cell.angle_gamma   90.00
#
_symmetry.space_group_name_H-M   'P 1'
#
loop_
_entity.id
_entity.type
_entity.pdbx_description
1 polymer ?
#
loop_
_entity_poly.entity_id
_entity_poly.type
_entity_poly.pdbx_seq_one_letter_code
_entity_poly.pdbx_strand_id
1 'polypeptide(L)'
;MNFEKTQIVTESLFDFSEKMGSTQTEIADGVLTARVVGEYSAGKTRVIREILANQIPQQYSPISSLEAQTRLQLEISYGQNNQLFLIEKSEDLDDAVIVEELTQFPSRAEVSQYNPDDYRLRLLINESRFILAKGDGYSDDNQPKKLFLIDTPGWNSGEDDLAEQDAHQYFVGEHNLAIIYVCHANRLDGEINKARLENFLEALGDAMFLTGKAHLHIIITHCQKDSQQRLSQRMRDRILQQWQDLYFEPENLMLNITALDFAEMSDQEIQKFRENFWQELLKPIGTEKFEFQQGYAEQIINWSNDWDIRPVLIKQIASLRKIQKILSFACLEGQFIQNMNMTRLRGLSSSEMIQRLTERWLKQIQVQNVDEFKSLVQLQQLSEEHPLAQWWNQYWLDNLSIVYQAFWQYIQFMQQAIAQVSTEIIDLQDYLSTMIKPVYLQAVETMSIAISFDLVTQVIEQQMQTLHLDKFIATLLKLSILESRYQDHYQHQIEYLG
;
A
#
# COMPACT_ATOMS: atom_id res chain seq x y z
N MET A 1 -32.98 -1.37 8.06
CA MET A 1 -32.31 -0.42 7.15
C MET A 1 -31.58 -1.24 6.11
N ASN A 2 -32.07 -1.24 4.87
CA ASN A 2 -31.46 -2.01 3.78
C ASN A 2 -30.54 -1.04 3.02
N PHE A 3 -29.22 -1.23 3.13
CA PHE A 3 -28.21 -0.35 2.51
C PHE A 3 -27.79 -0.88 1.13
N GLU A 4 -28.77 -1.08 0.26
CA GLU A 4 -28.59 -1.82 -0.98
C GLU A 4 -27.62 -1.09 -1.94
N LYS A 5 -27.74 0.24 -2.09
CA LYS A 5 -26.81 0.99 -2.96
C LYS A 5 -25.41 1.04 -2.39
N THR A 6 -25.28 1.28 -1.08
CA THR A 6 -23.98 1.30 -0.41
C THR A 6 -23.29 -0.06 -0.54
N GLN A 7 -24.04 -1.16 -0.41
CA GLN A 7 -23.51 -2.51 -0.57
C GLN A 7 -22.97 -2.74 -1.98
N ILE A 8 -23.76 -2.41 -3.02
CA ILE A 8 -23.34 -2.55 -4.43
C ILE A 8 -22.05 -1.75 -4.70
N VAL A 9 -21.98 -0.49 -4.26
CA VAL A 9 -20.77 0.34 -4.44
C VAL A 9 -19.59 -0.26 -3.69
N THR A 10 -19.79 -0.75 -2.47
CA THR A 10 -18.72 -1.37 -1.66
C THR A 10 -18.20 -2.66 -2.28
N GLU A 11 -19.07 -3.52 -2.81
CA GLU A 11 -18.68 -4.74 -3.52
C GLU A 11 -17.87 -4.42 -4.79
N SER A 12 -18.28 -3.40 -5.55
CA SER A 12 -17.52 -2.95 -6.73
C SER A 12 -16.13 -2.40 -6.40
N LEU A 13 -15.95 -1.85 -5.19
CA LEU A 13 -14.67 -1.38 -4.69
C LEU A 13 -13.76 -2.53 -4.26
N PHE A 14 -14.33 -3.60 -3.72
CA PHE A 14 -13.59 -4.83 -3.44
C PHE A 14 -13.07 -5.46 -4.74
N ASP A 15 -13.90 -5.58 -5.78
CA ASP A 15 -13.45 -6.06 -7.12
C ASP A 15 -12.32 -5.19 -7.69
N PHE A 16 -12.45 -3.86 -7.59
CA PHE A 16 -11.36 -2.95 -7.96
C PHE A 16 -10.07 -3.25 -7.18
N SER A 17 -10.18 -3.45 -5.85
CA SER A 17 -9.03 -3.75 -4.99
C SER A 17 -8.35 -5.08 -5.36
N GLU A 18 -9.14 -6.11 -5.65
CA GLU A 18 -8.64 -7.42 -6.09
C GLU A 18 -7.91 -7.32 -7.43
N LYS A 19 -8.51 -6.65 -8.42
CA LYS A 19 -7.90 -6.43 -9.76
C LYS A 19 -6.63 -5.60 -9.71
N MET A 20 -6.51 -4.69 -8.75
CA MET A 20 -5.30 -3.90 -8.52
C MET A 20 -4.21 -4.67 -7.73
N GLY A 21 -4.36 -5.99 -7.53
CA GLY A 21 -3.33 -6.84 -6.93
C GLY A 21 -3.04 -6.52 -5.46
N SER A 22 -3.98 -5.89 -4.74
CA SER A 22 -3.78 -5.45 -3.35
C SER A 22 -3.81 -6.58 -2.31
N THR A 23 -3.64 -7.84 -2.70
CA THR A 23 -3.22 -8.88 -1.74
C THR A 23 -1.76 -8.59 -1.40
N GLN A 24 -1.58 -7.82 -0.32
CA GLN A 24 -0.29 -7.66 0.36
C GLN A 24 0.41 -9.02 0.37
N THR A 25 1.53 -9.15 -0.33
CA THR A 25 2.34 -10.36 -0.22
C THR A 25 2.82 -10.40 1.22
N GLU A 26 2.15 -11.20 2.05
CA GLU A 26 2.55 -11.42 3.43
C GLU A 26 3.86 -12.19 3.38
N ILE A 27 4.97 -11.49 3.63
CA ILE A 27 6.29 -12.10 3.65
C ILE A 27 6.34 -12.92 4.94
N ALA A 28 6.33 -14.23 4.81
CA ALA A 28 6.39 -15.14 5.94
C ALA A 28 7.73 -15.02 6.66
N ASP A 29 7.73 -15.37 7.95
CA ASP A 29 8.97 -15.54 8.70
C ASP A 29 9.81 -16.65 8.04
N GLY A 30 11.12 -16.40 7.90
CA GLY A 30 12.09 -17.43 7.57
C GLY A 30 12.76 -17.99 8.83
N VAL A 31 13.74 -18.86 8.61
CA VAL A 31 14.58 -19.40 9.70
C VAL A 31 16.05 -18.97 9.57
N LEU A 32 16.43 -18.29 8.49
CA LEU A 32 17.80 -17.83 8.26
C LEU A 32 18.15 -16.61 9.14
N THR A 33 19.28 -16.69 9.83
CA THR A 33 19.72 -15.67 10.79
C THR A 33 21.10 -15.11 10.47
N ALA A 34 21.35 -13.86 10.83
CA ALA A 34 22.66 -13.26 10.99
C ALA A 34 22.81 -12.81 12.44
N ARG A 35 23.85 -13.24 13.15
CA ARG A 35 23.99 -12.97 14.59
C ARG A 35 25.08 -11.97 14.88
N VAL A 36 24.81 -10.97 15.72
CA VAL A 36 25.79 -10.03 16.22
C VAL A 36 26.20 -10.45 17.62
N VAL A 37 27.46 -10.88 17.75
CA VAL A 37 28.05 -11.37 19.01
C VAL A 37 29.25 -10.50 19.37
N GLY A 38 29.60 -10.42 20.65
CA GLY A 38 30.67 -9.52 21.08
C GLY A 38 30.67 -9.25 22.57
N GLU A 39 31.82 -8.86 23.11
CA GLU A 39 31.96 -8.51 24.52
C GLU A 39 31.03 -7.36 24.95
N TYR A 40 30.75 -7.27 26.24
CA TYR A 40 30.06 -6.11 26.80
C TYR A 40 30.82 -4.83 26.46
N SER A 41 30.07 -3.80 26.06
CA SER A 41 30.62 -2.50 25.62
C SER A 41 31.56 -2.59 24.40
N ALA A 42 31.52 -3.65 23.59
CA ALA A 42 32.26 -3.73 22.32
C ALA A 42 31.74 -2.75 21.25
N GLY A 43 30.53 -2.21 21.42
CA GLY A 43 29.89 -1.35 20.43
C GLY A 43 28.91 -2.06 19.47
N LYS A 44 28.42 -3.27 19.80
CA LYS A 44 27.41 -4.01 19.01
C LYS A 44 26.20 -3.16 18.62
N THR A 45 25.55 -2.56 19.61
CA THR A 45 24.40 -1.66 19.41
C THR A 45 24.74 -0.48 18.50
N ARG A 46 25.97 0.05 18.58
CA ARG A 46 26.41 1.13 17.68
C ARG A 46 26.55 0.63 16.25
N VAL A 47 27.17 -0.54 16.05
CA VAL A 47 27.26 -1.20 14.73
C VAL A 47 25.87 -1.39 14.14
N ILE A 48 24.92 -1.95 14.90
CA ILE A 48 23.54 -2.20 14.45
C ILE A 48 22.83 -0.90 14.04
N ARG A 49 22.92 0.15 14.87
CA ARG A 49 22.35 1.46 14.53
C ARG A 49 22.92 2.03 13.23
N GLU A 50 24.22 1.85 13.02
CA GLU A 50 24.88 2.35 11.82
C GLU A 50 24.51 1.55 10.57
N ILE A 51 24.52 0.21 10.61
CA ILE A 51 24.15 -0.60 9.42
C ILE A 51 22.68 -0.39 9.02
N LEU A 52 21.81 -0.04 9.98
CA LEU A 52 20.41 0.30 9.78
C LEU A 52 20.17 1.81 9.55
N ALA A 53 21.22 2.61 9.40
CA ALA A 53 21.14 4.04 9.12
C ALA A 53 20.18 4.84 10.04
N ASN A 54 20.11 4.47 11.32
CA ASN A 54 19.18 5.04 12.31
C ASN A 54 17.69 4.93 11.94
N GLN A 55 17.29 3.91 11.16
CA GLN A 55 15.88 3.64 10.85
C GLN A 55 15.08 3.16 12.08
N ILE A 56 15.75 2.67 13.13
CA ILE A 56 15.10 2.26 14.37
C ILE A 56 14.52 3.50 15.07
N PRO A 57 13.20 3.56 15.31
CA PRO A 57 12.60 4.65 16.08
C PRO A 57 13.22 4.79 17.47
N GLN A 58 13.32 6.03 17.96
CA GLN A 58 13.95 6.31 19.27
C GLN A 58 13.27 5.55 20.42
N GLN A 59 11.94 5.39 20.37
CA GLN A 59 11.18 4.67 21.41
C GLN A 59 11.47 3.16 21.46
N TYR A 60 11.89 2.56 20.36
CA TYR A 60 12.29 1.15 20.27
C TYR A 60 13.81 0.97 20.33
N SER A 61 14.55 2.07 20.49
CA SER A 61 16.00 2.00 20.64
C SER A 61 16.35 1.71 22.10
N PRO A 62 17.31 0.80 22.38
CA PRO A 62 17.82 0.62 23.73
C PRO A 62 18.38 1.95 24.26
N ILE A 63 18.09 2.28 25.53
CA ILE A 63 18.24 3.64 26.07
C ILE A 63 19.73 4.02 26.25
N SER A 64 20.63 3.03 26.36
CA SER A 64 22.05 3.28 26.62
C SER A 64 22.93 2.07 26.31
N SER A 65 24.14 2.30 25.76
CA SER A 65 25.19 1.28 25.63
C SER A 65 25.99 1.04 26.93
N LEU A 66 25.68 1.78 27.99
CA LEU A 66 26.36 1.77 29.30
C LEU A 66 25.54 1.10 30.40
N GLU A 67 24.26 0.85 30.17
CA GLU A 67 23.41 0.08 31.08
C GLU A 67 23.16 -1.30 30.48
N ALA A 68 23.42 -2.36 31.26
CA ALA A 68 23.07 -3.73 30.89
C ALA A 68 21.54 -3.86 30.86
N GLN A 69 20.92 -3.46 29.74
CA GLN A 69 19.46 -3.49 29.57
C GLN A 69 18.97 -4.74 28.83
N THR A 70 19.83 -5.46 28.10
CA THR A 70 19.43 -6.60 27.27
C THR A 70 19.82 -7.93 27.90
N ARG A 71 18.92 -8.47 28.74
CA ARG A 71 18.95 -9.88 29.14
C ARG A 71 18.42 -10.80 28.03
N LEU A 72 17.48 -10.30 27.22
CA LEU A 72 16.90 -11.01 26.08
C LEU A 72 17.63 -10.61 24.78
N GLN A 73 17.70 -11.54 23.83
CA GLN A 73 18.16 -11.25 22.47
C GLN A 73 17.18 -10.32 21.76
N LEU A 74 17.68 -9.48 20.86
CA LEU A 74 16.87 -8.63 20.00
C LEU A 74 16.98 -9.13 18.56
N GLU A 75 15.92 -9.74 18.04
CA GLU A 75 15.80 -10.08 16.64
C GLU A 75 15.17 -8.93 15.84
N ILE A 76 15.84 -8.53 14.76
CA ILE A 76 15.45 -7.43 13.90
C ILE A 76 15.12 -8.00 12.52
N SER A 77 13.96 -7.64 11.98
CA SER A 77 13.54 -8.12 10.66
C SER A 77 12.62 -7.12 9.94
N TYR A 78 12.19 -7.49 8.74
CA TYR A 78 11.27 -6.68 7.93
C TYR A 78 9.86 -6.65 8.52
N GLY A 79 9.29 -5.45 8.60
CA GLY A 79 7.84 -5.25 8.70
C GLY A 79 7.41 -3.96 8.02
N GLN A 80 6.16 -3.89 7.57
CA GLN A 80 5.61 -2.70 6.93
C GLN A 80 5.59 -1.50 7.89
N ASN A 81 5.28 -1.76 9.16
CA ASN A 81 5.27 -0.77 10.23
C ASN A 81 6.35 -1.10 11.25
N ASN A 82 6.87 -0.05 11.90
CA ASN A 82 7.82 -0.23 12.99
C ASN A 82 7.08 -0.69 14.25
N GLN A 83 7.36 -1.90 14.71
CA GLN A 83 6.71 -2.51 15.87
C GLN A 83 7.71 -3.30 16.70
N LEU A 84 7.50 -3.34 18.01
CA LEU A 84 8.32 -4.09 18.94
C LEU A 84 7.43 -5.09 19.69
N PHE A 85 7.87 -6.35 19.76
CA PHE A 85 7.16 -7.42 20.41
C PHE A 85 8.05 -8.15 21.40
N LEU A 86 7.45 -8.65 22.47
CA LEU A 86 7.96 -9.79 23.21
C LEU A 86 7.44 -11.05 22.53
N ILE A 87 8.34 -11.98 22.21
CA ILE A 87 8.00 -13.25 21.57
C ILE A 87 8.52 -14.43 22.38
N GLU A 88 7.84 -15.56 22.25
CA GLU A 88 8.29 -16.87 22.70
C GLU A 88 8.80 -17.65 21.47
N LYS A 89 10.07 -18.06 21.53
CA LYS A 89 10.79 -18.79 20.47
C LYS A 89 12.00 -19.52 21.08
N SER A 90 11.84 -20.82 21.31
CA SER A 90 12.88 -21.70 21.88
C SER A 90 14.05 -21.93 20.94
N GLU A 91 13.78 -22.19 19.66
CA GLU A 91 14.80 -22.49 18.65
C GLU A 91 14.58 -21.63 17.41
N ASP A 92 15.62 -21.46 16.57
CA ASP A 92 15.50 -20.66 15.34
C ASP A 92 14.56 -21.30 14.30
N LEU A 93 14.23 -22.59 14.47
CA LEU A 93 13.43 -23.42 13.59
C LEU A 93 11.92 -23.22 13.76
N ASP A 94 11.49 -22.72 14.91
CA ASP A 94 10.08 -22.60 15.25
C ASP A 94 9.51 -21.23 14.84
N ASP A 95 8.21 -21.23 14.55
CA ASP A 95 7.44 -20.00 14.42
C ASP A 95 7.38 -19.28 15.77
N ALA A 96 7.63 -17.98 15.75
CA ALA A 96 7.54 -17.18 16.97
C ALA A 96 6.08 -16.95 17.38
N VAL A 97 5.79 -17.14 18.66
CA VAL A 97 4.49 -16.76 19.24
C VAL A 97 4.60 -15.36 19.82
N ILE A 98 3.73 -14.45 19.38
CA ILE A 98 3.66 -13.09 19.95
C ILE A 98 3.02 -13.18 21.33
N VAL A 99 3.79 -12.77 22.35
CA VAL A 99 3.35 -12.72 23.75
C VAL A 99 2.72 -11.37 24.05
N GLU A 100 3.40 -10.29 23.64
CA GLU A 100 2.99 -8.92 23.93
C GLU A 100 3.53 -7.95 22.88
N GLU A 101 2.73 -6.95 22.48
CA GLU A 101 3.21 -5.80 21.70
C GLU A 101 3.64 -4.68 22.67
N LEU A 102 4.87 -4.21 22.52
CA LEU A 102 5.50 -3.24 23.40
C LEU A 102 5.50 -1.85 22.75
N THR A 103 5.03 -0.84 23.48
CA THR A 103 5.02 0.55 23.00
C THR A 103 6.39 1.23 23.07
N GLN A 104 7.31 0.69 23.87
CA GLN A 104 8.67 1.20 24.07
C GLN A 104 9.63 0.06 24.36
N PHE A 105 10.93 0.29 24.20
CA PHE A 105 11.96 -0.69 24.55
C PHE A 105 11.93 -0.98 26.06
N PRO A 106 11.82 -2.26 26.47
CA PRO A 106 11.63 -2.59 27.87
C PRO A 106 12.93 -2.45 28.67
N SER A 107 12.79 -2.13 29.95
CA SER A 107 13.86 -2.18 30.93
C SER A 107 14.16 -3.62 31.37
N ARG A 108 15.36 -3.87 31.91
CA ARG A 108 15.77 -5.20 32.41
C ARG A 108 14.85 -5.74 33.52
N ALA A 109 14.24 -4.86 34.32
CA ALA A 109 13.30 -5.25 35.36
C ALA A 109 11.98 -5.80 34.77
N GLU A 110 11.48 -5.16 33.72
CA GLU A 110 10.23 -5.55 33.04
C GLU A 110 10.35 -6.92 32.37
N VAL A 111 11.54 -7.28 31.89
CA VAL A 111 11.79 -8.58 31.24
C VAL A 111 12.42 -9.63 32.16
N SER A 112 12.62 -9.32 33.45
CA SER A 112 13.35 -10.20 34.38
C SER A 112 12.68 -11.55 34.65
N GLN A 113 11.37 -11.65 34.42
CA GLN A 113 10.58 -12.87 34.61
C GLN A 113 10.68 -13.86 33.45
N TYR A 114 11.16 -13.44 32.29
CA TYR A 114 11.22 -14.29 31.09
C TYR A 114 12.55 -15.04 31.01
N ASN A 115 12.49 -16.31 30.58
CA ASN A 115 13.68 -17.13 30.36
C ASN A 115 14.33 -16.74 29.02
N PRO A 116 15.61 -16.33 28.97
CA PRO A 116 16.24 -15.93 27.72
C PRO A 116 16.48 -17.05 26.70
N ASP A 117 16.34 -18.31 27.11
CA ASP A 117 16.36 -19.46 26.20
C ASP A 117 15.05 -19.57 25.40
N ASP A 118 13.94 -19.15 26.00
CA ASP A 118 12.60 -19.32 25.43
C ASP A 118 12.01 -18.02 24.89
N TYR A 119 12.52 -16.85 25.31
CA TYR A 119 11.94 -15.53 25.00
C TYR A 119 12.95 -14.59 24.36
N ARG A 120 12.48 -13.81 23.38
CA ARG A 120 13.26 -12.79 22.67
C ARG A 120 12.43 -11.53 22.46
N LEU A 121 13.11 -10.43 22.16
CA LEU A 121 12.47 -9.21 21.66
C LEU A 121 12.52 -9.23 20.14
N ARG A 122 11.40 -8.94 19.47
CA ARG A 122 11.31 -8.82 18.01
C ARG A 122 11.02 -7.40 17.61
N LEU A 123 11.93 -6.79 16.87
CA LEU A 123 11.78 -5.48 16.27
C LEU A 123 11.55 -5.63 14.76
N LEU A 124 10.36 -5.26 14.31
CA LEU A 124 10.05 -5.15 12.89
C LEU A 124 10.31 -3.72 12.42
N ILE A 125 11.05 -3.56 11.31
CA ILE A 125 11.32 -2.26 10.69
C ILE A 125 11.14 -2.33 9.17
N ASN A 126 10.81 -1.19 8.56
CA ASN A 126 10.67 -1.10 7.10
C ASN A 126 12.04 -1.02 6.40
N GLU A 127 12.73 -2.15 6.36
CA GLU A 127 14.04 -2.31 5.73
C GLU A 127 14.04 -3.53 4.80
N SER A 128 14.05 -3.28 3.48
CA SER A 128 13.87 -4.33 2.46
C SER A 128 15.05 -5.28 2.34
N ARG A 129 16.23 -4.92 2.86
CA ARG A 129 17.40 -5.84 2.92
C ARG A 129 17.16 -7.07 3.79
N PHE A 130 16.12 -7.06 4.63
CA PHE A 130 15.69 -8.23 5.40
C PHE A 130 14.76 -9.17 4.63
N ILE A 131 14.51 -8.93 3.34
CA ILE A 131 13.63 -9.78 2.55
C ILE A 131 14.45 -10.66 1.61
N LEU A 132 14.31 -11.96 1.79
CA LEU A 132 14.95 -13.00 0.99
C LEU A 132 14.00 -13.36 -0.17
N ALA A 133 14.27 -12.81 -1.35
CA ALA A 133 13.36 -12.91 -2.50
C ALA A 133 13.07 -14.34 -2.96
N LYS A 134 14.03 -15.26 -2.78
CA LYS A 134 13.97 -16.67 -3.20
C LYS A 134 13.79 -17.64 -2.03
N GLY A 135 13.36 -17.13 -0.88
CA GLY A 135 13.31 -17.89 0.36
C GLY A 135 14.64 -17.93 1.09
N ASP A 136 14.63 -18.62 2.22
CA ASP A 136 15.72 -18.66 3.19
C ASP A 136 16.74 -19.77 2.94
N GLY A 137 16.51 -20.62 1.93
CA GLY A 137 17.36 -21.74 1.55
C GLY A 137 17.22 -22.98 2.43
N TYR A 138 16.34 -22.92 3.44
CA TYR A 138 16.02 -24.03 4.35
C TYR A 138 14.57 -24.50 4.19
N SER A 139 13.68 -23.59 3.79
CA SER A 139 12.28 -23.87 3.47
C SER A 139 12.12 -24.36 2.02
N ASP A 140 11.23 -25.33 1.80
CA ASP A 140 11.01 -25.95 0.47
C ASP A 140 10.16 -25.10 -0.50
N ASP A 141 9.53 -24.02 -0.03
CA ASP A 141 8.46 -23.32 -0.76
C ASP A 141 8.95 -22.26 -1.78
N ASN A 142 10.26 -21.97 -1.82
CA ASN A 142 10.91 -20.91 -2.64
C ASN A 142 10.16 -19.55 -2.57
N GLN A 143 9.35 -19.33 -1.54
CA GLN A 143 8.59 -18.10 -1.37
C GLN A 143 9.47 -17.04 -0.71
N PRO A 144 9.16 -15.74 -0.89
CA PRO A 144 9.85 -14.69 -0.15
C PRO A 144 9.76 -14.91 1.37
N LYS A 145 10.91 -14.87 2.06
CA LYS A 145 11.00 -15.05 3.52
C LYS A 145 11.73 -13.89 4.17
N LYS A 146 11.50 -13.71 5.46
CA LYS A 146 12.26 -12.76 6.29
C LYS A 146 13.63 -13.32 6.69
N LEU A 147 14.66 -12.49 6.61
CA LEU A 147 15.96 -12.64 7.26
C LEU A 147 15.89 -12.02 8.66
N PHE A 148 16.52 -12.65 9.64
CA PHE A 148 16.61 -12.13 11.01
C PHE A 148 18.04 -11.70 11.35
N LEU A 149 18.23 -10.47 11.80
CA LEU A 149 19.48 -10.03 12.44
C LEU A 149 19.28 -10.09 13.96
N ILE A 150 20.05 -10.93 14.65
CA ILE A 150 19.91 -11.17 16.09
C ILE A 150 21.05 -10.47 16.82
N ASP A 151 20.75 -9.47 17.64
CA ASP A 151 21.69 -8.89 18.62
C ASP A 151 21.70 -9.75 19.88
N THR A 152 22.86 -10.28 20.25
CA THR A 152 23.00 -11.06 21.47
C THR A 152 23.51 -10.21 22.64
N PRO A 153 23.13 -10.53 23.89
CA PRO A 153 23.78 -9.98 25.07
C PRO A 153 25.30 -10.14 25.05
N GLY A 154 26.02 -9.18 25.62
CA GLY A 154 27.48 -9.22 25.64
C GLY A 154 28.05 -10.04 26.78
N TRP A 155 29.03 -10.89 26.49
CA TRP A 155 29.80 -11.62 27.52
C TRP A 155 30.67 -10.68 28.37
N ASN A 156 31.06 -11.13 29.56
CA ASN A 156 31.75 -10.34 30.59
C ASN A 156 30.92 -9.17 31.14
N SER A 157 29.59 -9.24 31.14
CA SER A 157 28.73 -8.26 31.83
C SER A 157 28.74 -8.43 33.36
N GLY A 158 29.23 -9.56 33.87
CA GLY A 158 29.38 -9.87 35.29
C GLY A 158 28.08 -10.31 35.99
N GLU A 159 26.95 -10.31 35.30
CA GLU A 159 25.62 -10.51 35.90
C GLU A 159 24.67 -11.42 35.08
N ASP A 160 25.01 -11.83 33.86
CA ASP A 160 24.18 -12.70 33.03
C ASP A 160 24.87 -14.05 32.78
N ASP A 161 24.40 -15.10 33.47
CA ASP A 161 24.95 -16.46 33.36
C ASP A 161 24.97 -16.98 31.92
N LEU A 162 24.00 -16.58 31.09
CA LEU A 162 23.85 -16.96 29.68
C LEU A 162 24.98 -16.44 28.78
N ALA A 163 25.43 -15.21 28.99
CA ALA A 163 26.52 -14.66 28.21
C ALA A 163 27.88 -15.30 28.58
N GLU A 164 27.92 -16.03 29.70
CA GLU A 164 29.08 -16.78 30.16
C GLU A 164 29.06 -18.27 29.77
N GLN A 165 27.94 -18.77 29.21
CA GLN A 165 27.80 -20.15 28.74
C GLN A 165 28.69 -20.46 27.53
N ASP A 166 28.67 -21.72 27.11
CA ASP A 166 29.36 -22.21 25.93
C ASP A 166 28.84 -21.52 24.65
N ALA A 167 29.74 -21.15 23.73
CA ALA A 167 29.37 -20.50 22.49
C ALA A 167 28.40 -21.31 21.60
N HIS A 168 28.42 -22.65 21.70
CA HIS A 168 27.50 -23.53 21.00
C HIS A 168 26.04 -23.36 21.41
N GLN A 169 25.76 -22.89 22.63
CA GLN A 169 24.39 -22.78 23.13
C GLN A 169 23.76 -21.43 22.78
N TYR A 170 24.56 -20.38 22.66
CA TYR A 170 24.03 -19.01 22.69
C TYR A 170 24.50 -18.10 21.55
N PHE A 171 25.70 -18.33 21.01
CA PHE A 171 26.32 -17.46 20.01
C PHE A 171 26.23 -18.01 18.59
N VAL A 172 26.06 -19.32 18.47
CA VAL A 172 25.92 -20.05 17.22
C VAL A 172 24.61 -20.81 17.32
N GLY A 173 23.57 -20.40 16.60
CA GLY A 173 22.32 -21.19 16.55
C GLY A 173 22.27 -22.03 15.28
N GLU A 174 21.07 -22.42 14.88
CA GLU A 174 20.89 -23.51 13.91
C GLU A 174 21.13 -23.06 12.47
N HIS A 175 20.38 -22.07 11.97
CA HIS A 175 20.42 -21.68 10.55
C HIS A 175 21.10 -20.32 10.35
N ASN A 176 22.36 -20.34 9.90
CA ASN A 176 23.19 -19.14 9.85
C ASN A 176 23.53 -18.69 8.42
N LEU A 177 23.34 -17.40 8.17
CA LEU A 177 23.90 -16.68 7.03
C LEU A 177 25.33 -16.23 7.32
N ALA A 178 25.53 -15.63 8.50
CA ALA A 178 26.80 -15.08 8.96
C ALA A 178 26.79 -14.84 10.48
N ILE A 179 27.96 -14.86 11.08
CA ILE A 179 28.18 -14.33 12.43
C ILE A 179 29.01 -13.04 12.35
N ILE A 180 28.53 -11.99 12.99
CA ILE A 180 29.18 -10.69 13.14
C ILE A 180 29.78 -10.60 14.53
N TYR A 181 31.09 -10.80 14.63
CA TYR A 181 31.84 -10.73 15.88
C TYR A 181 32.41 -9.33 16.10
N VAL A 182 31.89 -8.63 17.12
CA VAL A 182 32.27 -7.26 17.45
C VAL A 182 33.23 -7.27 18.65
N CYS A 183 34.37 -6.62 18.49
CA CYS A 183 35.39 -6.52 19.54
C CYS A 183 35.97 -5.12 19.64
N HIS A 184 36.46 -4.76 20.83
CA HIS A 184 37.08 -3.46 21.06
C HIS A 184 38.61 -3.53 20.82
N ALA A 185 39.16 -2.58 20.07
CA ALA A 185 40.58 -2.57 19.68
C ALA A 185 41.55 -2.76 20.86
N ASN A 186 41.35 -2.05 21.97
CA ASN A 186 42.21 -2.13 23.17
C ASN A 186 42.15 -3.48 23.91
N ARG A 187 41.13 -4.31 23.66
CA ARG A 187 40.89 -5.55 24.39
C ARG A 187 41.22 -6.80 23.57
N LEU A 188 41.71 -6.63 22.34
CA LEU A 188 42.11 -7.72 21.45
C LEU A 188 43.13 -8.66 22.10
N ASP A 189 44.03 -8.16 22.95
CA ASP A 189 45.09 -8.96 23.56
C ASP A 189 44.79 -9.48 24.96
N GLY A 190 43.60 -9.19 25.49
CA GLY A 190 43.18 -9.73 26.77
C GLY A 190 43.10 -11.25 26.72
N GLU A 191 43.68 -11.93 27.70
CA GLU A 191 43.67 -13.40 27.80
C GLU A 191 42.23 -13.96 27.77
N ILE A 192 41.29 -13.28 28.45
CA ILE A 192 39.87 -13.64 28.44
C ILE A 192 39.29 -13.62 27.03
N ASN A 193 39.58 -12.58 26.24
CA ASN A 193 39.05 -12.45 24.88
C ASN A 193 39.71 -13.43 23.91
N LYS A 194 40.96 -13.84 24.15
CA LYS A 194 41.59 -14.91 23.37
C LYS A 194 40.92 -16.25 23.63
N ALA A 195 40.70 -16.60 24.90
CA ALA A 195 40.03 -17.85 25.27
C ALA A 195 38.58 -17.89 24.76
N ARG A 196 37.85 -16.77 24.85
CA ARG A 196 36.49 -16.67 24.30
C ARG A 196 36.47 -16.76 22.78
N LEU A 197 37.44 -16.16 22.08
CA LEU A 197 37.54 -16.30 20.63
C LEU A 197 37.81 -17.76 20.23
N GLU A 198 38.67 -18.47 20.97
CA GLU A 198 38.96 -19.89 20.72
C GLU A 198 37.72 -20.77 20.87
N ASN A 199 37.02 -20.68 22.01
CA ASN A 199 35.74 -21.39 22.24
C ASN A 199 34.69 -21.02 21.18
N PHE A 200 34.64 -19.75 20.76
CA PHE A 200 33.74 -19.31 19.70
C PHE A 200 34.09 -19.90 18.32
N LEU A 201 35.38 -19.98 17.97
CA LEU A 201 35.81 -20.57 16.70
C LEU A 201 35.57 -22.08 16.65
N GLU A 202 35.69 -22.77 17.77
CA GLU A 202 35.28 -24.17 17.91
C GLU A 202 33.79 -24.32 17.58
N ALA A 203 32.94 -23.53 18.25
CA ALA A 203 31.49 -23.52 18.00
C ALA A 203 31.12 -23.16 16.56
N LEU A 204 31.85 -22.22 15.96
CA LEU A 204 31.64 -21.78 14.59
C LEU A 204 31.94 -22.88 13.56
N GLY A 205 32.92 -23.75 13.83
CA GLY A 205 33.32 -24.82 12.92
C GLY A 205 32.29 -25.94 12.80
N ASP A 206 31.52 -26.19 13.84
CA ASP A 206 30.46 -27.20 13.87
C ASP A 206 29.09 -26.65 13.41
N ALA A 207 28.99 -25.34 13.21
CA ALA A 207 27.74 -24.65 12.90
C ALA A 207 27.24 -24.93 11.47
N MET A 208 25.92 -24.93 11.30
CA MET A 208 25.31 -25.02 9.99
C MET A 208 25.17 -23.62 9.34
N PHE A 209 25.76 -23.48 8.14
CA PHE A 209 25.67 -22.28 7.32
C PHE A 209 25.02 -22.56 5.97
N LEU A 210 24.31 -21.57 5.42
CA LEU A 210 23.59 -21.67 4.16
C LEU A 210 24.44 -22.21 2.99
N THR A 211 25.73 -21.84 2.93
CA THR A 211 26.64 -22.25 1.86
C THR A 211 27.53 -23.45 2.22
N GLY A 212 27.35 -24.01 3.41
CA GLY A 212 28.24 -25.02 4.00
C GLY A 212 29.59 -24.47 4.46
N LYS A 213 29.83 -23.15 4.38
CA LYS A 213 31.05 -22.48 4.85
C LYS A 213 30.73 -21.53 5.98
N ALA A 214 31.57 -21.53 7.02
CA ALA A 214 31.51 -20.57 8.10
C ALA A 214 31.73 -19.16 7.56
N HIS A 215 30.76 -18.27 7.79
CA HIS A 215 30.84 -16.89 7.33
C HIS A 215 30.98 -15.95 8.52
N LEU A 216 32.20 -15.42 8.71
CA LEU A 216 32.58 -14.65 9.88
C LEU A 216 32.95 -13.21 9.49
N HIS A 217 32.25 -12.25 10.08
CA HIS A 217 32.51 -10.82 9.95
C HIS A 217 33.05 -10.28 11.27
N ILE A 218 34.33 -9.98 11.33
CA ILE A 218 34.92 -9.31 12.49
C ILE A 218 34.82 -7.80 12.34
N ILE A 219 34.24 -7.14 13.34
CA ILE A 219 34.22 -5.69 13.45
C ILE A 219 35.04 -5.27 14.67
N ILE A 220 36.18 -4.62 14.43
CA ILE A 220 37.06 -4.06 15.46
C ILE A 220 36.68 -2.58 15.64
N THR A 221 35.99 -2.26 16.73
CA THR A 221 35.55 -0.89 17.03
C THR A 221 36.59 -0.12 17.83
N HIS A 222 36.42 1.21 17.93
CA HIS A 222 37.32 2.13 18.64
C HIS A 222 38.77 2.00 18.15
N CYS A 223 38.92 1.73 16.85
CA CYS A 223 40.20 1.52 16.21
C CYS A 223 40.60 2.77 15.42
N GLN A 224 41.45 3.60 16.03
CA GLN A 224 42.04 4.77 15.39
C GLN A 224 42.64 4.43 14.02
N LYS A 225 42.50 5.37 13.07
CA LYS A 225 42.85 5.17 11.65
C LYS A 225 44.24 4.58 11.43
N ASP A 226 45.24 5.05 12.16
CA ASP A 226 46.65 4.61 12.05
C ASP A 226 46.87 3.16 12.50
N SER A 227 45.96 2.59 13.29
CA SER A 227 46.05 1.21 13.79
C SER A 227 45.18 0.21 13.03
N GLN A 228 44.24 0.66 12.18
CA GLN A 228 43.25 -0.20 11.53
C GLN A 228 43.87 -1.32 10.71
N GLN A 229 44.85 -1.01 9.84
CA GLN A 229 45.49 -2.02 9.01
C GLN A 229 46.27 -3.05 9.84
N ARG A 230 47.04 -2.58 10.83
CA ARG A 230 47.84 -3.43 11.72
C ARG A 230 46.95 -4.37 12.54
N LEU A 231 45.87 -3.86 13.14
CA LEU A 231 44.98 -4.67 13.98
C LEU A 231 44.13 -5.64 13.14
N SER A 232 43.70 -5.23 11.94
CA SER A 232 42.98 -6.13 11.03
C SER A 232 43.85 -7.30 10.59
N GLN A 233 45.10 -7.05 10.21
CA GLN A 233 46.02 -8.12 9.81
C GLN A 233 46.32 -9.06 10.98
N ARG A 234 46.56 -8.49 12.17
CA ARG A 234 46.82 -9.29 13.37
C ARG A 234 45.64 -10.18 13.74
N MET A 235 44.42 -9.67 13.64
CA MET A 235 43.21 -10.46 13.91
C MET A 235 43.02 -11.56 12.87
N ARG A 236 43.29 -11.27 11.59
CA ARG A 236 43.27 -12.26 10.51
C ARG A 236 44.25 -13.40 10.79
N ASP A 237 45.50 -13.08 11.08
CA ASP A 237 46.54 -14.09 11.33
C ASP A 237 46.17 -14.98 12.53
N ARG A 238 45.62 -14.37 13.60
CA ARG A 238 45.15 -15.12 14.77
C ARG A 238 44.01 -16.07 14.45
N ILE A 239 42.96 -15.58 13.78
CA ILE A 239 41.79 -16.42 13.46
C ILE A 239 42.20 -17.57 12.56
N LEU A 240 42.99 -17.32 11.52
CA LEU A 240 43.45 -18.37 10.61
C LEU A 240 44.32 -19.40 11.31
N GLN A 241 45.21 -18.96 12.21
CA GLN A 241 46.01 -19.87 13.02
C GLN A 241 45.14 -20.73 13.93
N GLN A 242 44.24 -20.12 14.70
CA GLN A 242 43.35 -20.86 15.61
C GLN A 242 42.42 -21.81 14.86
N TRP A 243 41.88 -21.40 13.71
CA TRP A 243 41.04 -22.24 12.86
C TRP A 243 41.77 -23.51 12.41
N GLN A 244 43.04 -23.38 12.01
CA GLN A 244 43.88 -24.51 11.64
C GLN A 244 44.28 -25.37 12.84
N ASP A 245 44.55 -24.75 14.00
CA ASP A 245 44.88 -25.46 15.24
C ASP A 245 43.70 -26.31 15.74
N LEU A 246 42.46 -25.88 15.45
CA LEU A 246 41.22 -26.64 15.66
C LEU A 246 40.95 -27.70 14.58
N TYR A 247 41.88 -27.92 13.66
CA TYR A 247 41.80 -28.89 12.55
C TYR A 247 40.71 -28.59 11.50
N PHE A 248 40.24 -27.35 11.40
CA PHE A 248 39.33 -26.94 10.34
C PHE A 248 40.09 -26.50 9.07
N GLU A 249 39.56 -26.88 7.90
CA GLU A 249 40.14 -26.49 6.62
C GLU A 249 39.97 -24.98 6.36
N PRO A 250 41.01 -24.25 5.92
CA PRO A 250 40.93 -22.80 5.68
C PRO A 250 39.88 -22.39 4.64
N GLU A 251 39.58 -23.27 3.68
CA GLU A 251 38.59 -23.02 2.63
C GLU A 251 37.14 -23.07 3.11
N ASN A 252 36.90 -23.60 4.31
CA ASN A 252 35.60 -23.64 4.98
C ASN A 252 35.29 -22.35 5.75
N LEU A 253 36.23 -21.39 5.79
CA LEU A 253 36.03 -20.10 6.45
C LEU A 253 36.04 -18.95 5.43
N MET A 254 34.91 -18.24 5.35
CA MET A 254 34.81 -16.94 4.70
C MET A 254 34.97 -15.84 5.74
N LEU A 255 36.15 -15.23 5.79
CA LEU A 255 36.54 -14.25 6.82
C LEU A 255 36.61 -12.82 6.27
N ASN A 256 35.76 -11.95 6.80
CA ASN A 256 35.78 -10.51 6.56
C ASN A 256 36.17 -9.77 7.84
N ILE A 257 37.13 -8.84 7.76
CA ILE A 257 37.58 -8.07 8.92
C ILE A 257 37.53 -6.58 8.59
N THR A 258 36.82 -5.83 9.41
CA THR A 258 36.70 -4.38 9.32
C THR A 258 37.12 -3.74 10.64
N ALA A 259 38.15 -2.91 10.62
CA ALA A 259 38.54 -2.09 11.76
C ALA A 259 38.11 -0.64 11.53
N LEU A 260 37.45 -0.03 12.51
CA LEU A 260 36.87 1.29 12.37
C LEU A 260 36.77 2.03 13.71
N ASP A 261 36.58 3.35 13.62
CA ASP A 261 36.18 4.19 14.72
C ASP A 261 35.06 5.13 14.25
N PHE A 262 33.83 4.86 14.67
CA PHE A 262 32.68 5.67 14.28
C PHE A 262 32.79 7.13 14.73
N ALA A 263 33.60 7.44 15.75
CA ALA A 263 33.82 8.81 16.19
C ALA A 263 34.73 9.62 15.24
N GLU A 264 35.59 8.94 14.47
CA GLU A 264 36.53 9.57 13.52
C GLU A 264 36.02 9.54 12.06
N MET A 265 34.99 8.75 11.77
CA MET A 265 34.47 8.56 10.42
C MET A 265 33.58 9.73 9.95
N SER A 266 33.78 10.13 8.71
CA SER A 266 32.87 11.04 7.99
C SER A 266 31.59 10.32 7.53
N ASP A 267 30.54 11.09 7.19
CA ASP A 267 29.28 10.53 6.65
C ASP A 267 29.49 9.67 5.39
N GLN A 268 30.46 10.04 4.55
CA GLN A 268 30.82 9.26 3.36
C GLN A 268 31.47 7.92 3.73
N GLU A 269 32.37 7.91 4.72
CA GLU A 269 32.98 6.67 5.23
C GLU A 269 31.93 5.77 5.90
N ILE A 270 30.98 6.34 6.63
CA ILE A 270 29.86 5.62 7.24
C ILE A 270 28.96 5.00 6.16
N GLN A 271 28.60 5.76 5.13
CA GLN A 271 27.78 5.26 4.02
C GLN A 271 28.49 4.10 3.29
N LYS A 272 29.79 4.25 3.02
CA LYS A 272 30.60 3.18 2.42
C LYS A 272 30.68 1.93 3.30
N PHE A 273 30.81 2.11 4.61
CA PHE A 273 30.75 0.99 5.56
C PHE A 273 29.41 0.24 5.47
N ARG A 274 28.28 0.96 5.44
CA ARG A 274 26.94 0.37 5.33
C ARG A 274 26.79 -0.45 4.05
N GLU A 275 27.17 0.13 2.92
CA GLU A 275 27.08 -0.53 1.61
C GLU A 275 27.93 -1.80 1.58
N ASN A 276 29.20 -1.71 1.99
CA ASN A 276 30.10 -2.85 2.05
C ASN A 276 29.60 -3.95 3.00
N PHE A 277 29.11 -3.56 4.19
CA PHE A 277 28.60 -4.51 5.18
C PHE A 277 27.45 -5.34 4.61
N TRP A 278 26.43 -4.69 4.06
CA TRP A 278 25.26 -5.39 3.51
C TRP A 278 25.61 -6.20 2.26
N GLN A 279 26.49 -5.68 1.41
CA GLN A 279 26.96 -6.40 0.23
C GLN A 279 27.67 -7.70 0.62
N GLU A 280 28.58 -7.64 1.60
CA GLU A 280 29.31 -8.82 2.06
C GLU A 280 28.41 -9.78 2.85
N LEU A 281 27.50 -9.27 3.69
CA LEU A 281 26.57 -10.07 4.48
C LEU A 281 25.64 -10.90 3.59
N LEU A 282 25.06 -10.27 2.56
CA LEU A 282 24.07 -10.89 1.67
C LEU A 282 24.69 -11.64 0.48
N LYS A 283 26.00 -11.54 0.27
CA LYS A 283 26.73 -12.22 -0.80
C LYS A 283 26.39 -13.72 -0.95
N PRO A 284 26.19 -14.50 0.14
CA PRO A 284 25.81 -15.92 0.03
C PRO A 284 24.43 -16.15 -0.61
N ILE A 285 23.50 -15.21 -0.49
CA ILE A 285 22.12 -15.29 -1.00
C ILE A 285 22.03 -14.80 -2.45
N GLY A 286 22.95 -13.92 -2.87
CA GLY A 286 23.01 -13.35 -4.21
C GLY A 286 22.55 -11.89 -4.29
N THR A 287 22.25 -11.41 -5.49
CA THR A 287 21.96 -9.99 -5.76
C THR A 287 20.49 -9.70 -6.07
N GLU A 288 19.64 -10.72 -6.08
CA GLU A 288 18.22 -10.53 -6.38
C GLU A 288 17.52 -9.83 -5.22
N LYS A 289 16.73 -8.80 -5.57
CA LYS A 289 15.98 -8.00 -4.61
C LYS A 289 14.51 -8.38 -4.70
N PHE A 290 13.84 -8.37 -3.55
CA PHE A 290 12.40 -8.46 -3.53
C PHE A 290 11.81 -7.13 -3.98
N GLU A 291 10.99 -7.15 -5.03
CA GLU A 291 10.21 -6.01 -5.47
C GLU A 291 8.78 -6.19 -4.98
N PHE A 292 8.33 -5.27 -4.12
CA PHE A 292 6.91 -5.19 -3.78
C PHE A 292 6.11 -4.96 -5.06
N GLN A 293 4.98 -5.64 -5.21
CA GLN A 293 4.02 -5.27 -6.25
C GLN A 293 3.69 -3.77 -6.08
N GLN A 294 3.78 -3.01 -7.17
CA GLN A 294 3.60 -1.55 -7.19
C GLN A 294 2.35 -1.14 -6.41
N GLY A 295 2.45 -0.12 -5.55
CA GLY A 295 1.27 0.39 -4.84
C GLY A 295 0.18 0.85 -5.82
N TYR A 296 -1.10 0.83 -5.40
CA TYR A 296 -2.22 1.18 -6.29
C TYR A 296 -2.02 2.52 -7.02
N ALA A 297 -1.41 3.51 -6.37
CA ALA A 297 -1.14 4.81 -6.97
C ALA A 297 -0.15 4.72 -8.14
N GLU A 298 0.89 3.90 -8.01
CA GLU A 298 1.91 3.69 -9.04
C GLU A 298 1.35 2.86 -10.20
N GLN A 299 0.54 1.83 -9.91
CA GLN A 299 -0.19 1.09 -10.94
C GLN A 299 -1.13 2.00 -11.74
N ILE A 300 -1.90 2.88 -11.07
CA ILE A 300 -2.81 3.82 -11.74
C ILE A 300 -2.04 4.83 -12.60
N ILE A 301 -0.89 5.34 -12.12
CA ILE A 301 -0.06 6.28 -12.90
C ILE A 301 0.47 5.61 -14.18
N ASN A 302 0.69 4.31 -14.14
CA ASN A 302 1.17 3.51 -15.28
C ASN A 302 0.06 2.96 -16.18
N TRP A 303 -1.22 3.30 -15.94
CA TRP A 303 -2.31 2.92 -16.83
C TRP A 303 -2.06 3.45 -18.25
N SER A 304 -2.43 2.64 -19.23
CA SER A 304 -2.41 3.06 -20.62
C SER A 304 -3.42 4.19 -20.85
N ASN A 305 -3.18 5.04 -21.86
CA ASN A 305 -4.01 6.23 -22.09
C ASN A 305 -5.48 5.91 -22.37
N ASP A 306 -5.77 4.71 -22.89
CA ASP A 306 -7.13 4.20 -23.13
C ASP A 306 -7.88 3.79 -21.87
N TRP A 307 -7.18 3.62 -20.73
CA TRP A 307 -7.77 3.39 -19.41
C TRP A 307 -8.00 4.69 -18.63
N ASP A 308 -7.59 5.84 -19.17
CA ASP A 308 -7.97 7.12 -18.59
C ASP A 308 -9.47 7.40 -18.82
N ILE A 309 -10.27 7.26 -17.77
CA ILE A 309 -11.72 7.47 -17.82
C ILE A 309 -12.14 8.94 -17.87
N ARG A 310 -11.24 9.89 -17.57
CA ARG A 310 -11.58 11.32 -17.43
C ARG A 310 -12.24 11.91 -18.68
N PRO A 311 -11.76 11.66 -19.92
CA PRO A 311 -12.38 12.21 -21.12
C PRO A 311 -13.82 11.72 -21.33
N VAL A 312 -14.08 10.45 -21.05
CA VAL A 312 -15.42 9.85 -21.17
C VAL A 312 -16.35 10.45 -20.13
N LEU A 313 -15.87 10.52 -18.89
CA LEU A 313 -16.62 11.04 -17.75
C LEU A 313 -17.00 12.51 -17.97
N ILE A 314 -16.05 13.36 -18.36
CA ILE A 314 -16.30 14.79 -18.66
C ILE A 314 -17.33 14.95 -19.79
N LYS A 315 -17.24 14.14 -20.85
CA LYS A 315 -18.20 14.16 -21.96
C LYS A 315 -19.62 13.83 -21.47
N GLN A 316 -19.77 12.82 -20.62
CA GLN A 316 -21.08 12.43 -20.09
C GLN A 316 -21.65 13.48 -19.13
N ILE A 317 -20.82 14.13 -18.30
CA ILE A 317 -21.29 15.25 -17.47
C ILE A 317 -21.74 16.41 -18.36
N ALA A 318 -21.01 16.74 -19.42
CA ALA A 318 -21.44 17.78 -20.36
C ALA A 318 -22.79 17.46 -21.02
N SER A 319 -23.05 16.18 -21.35
CA SER A 319 -24.37 15.73 -21.81
C SER A 319 -25.45 15.94 -20.75
N LEU A 320 -25.19 15.60 -19.48
CA LEU A 320 -26.13 15.85 -18.38
C LEU A 320 -26.48 17.34 -18.25
N ARG A 321 -25.47 18.23 -18.25
CA ARG A 321 -25.67 19.69 -18.19
C ARG A 321 -26.53 20.20 -19.34
N LYS A 322 -26.33 19.64 -20.54
CA LYS A 322 -27.12 19.99 -21.72
C LYS A 322 -28.56 19.49 -21.62
N ILE A 323 -28.79 18.29 -21.08
CA ILE A 323 -30.13 17.78 -20.81
C ILE A 323 -30.85 18.65 -19.79
N GLN A 324 -30.20 19.02 -18.67
CA GLN A 324 -30.75 19.92 -17.67
C GLN A 324 -31.17 21.27 -18.30
N LYS A 325 -30.33 21.81 -19.17
CA LYS A 325 -30.63 23.03 -19.94
C LYS A 325 -31.81 22.85 -20.89
N ILE A 326 -31.92 21.72 -21.59
CA ILE A 326 -33.07 21.44 -22.48
C ILE A 326 -34.37 21.41 -21.68
N LEU A 327 -34.38 20.73 -20.53
CA LEU A 327 -35.57 20.61 -19.67
C LEU A 327 -35.98 21.96 -19.05
N SER A 328 -35.04 22.85 -18.74
CA SER A 328 -35.38 24.19 -18.24
C SER A 328 -36.02 25.08 -19.31
N PHE A 329 -35.75 24.81 -20.60
CA PHE A 329 -36.41 25.48 -21.73
C PHE A 329 -37.62 24.72 -22.28
N ALA A 330 -37.91 23.50 -21.81
CA ALA A 330 -38.97 22.65 -22.33
C ALA A 330 -40.38 23.22 -22.09
N CYS A 331 -40.60 23.90 -20.96
CA CYS A 331 -41.87 24.52 -20.61
C CYS A 331 -41.63 25.95 -20.11
N LEU A 332 -41.93 26.95 -20.93
CA LEU A 332 -41.72 28.37 -20.61
C LEU A 332 -43.07 29.04 -20.36
N GLU A 333 -43.24 29.67 -19.21
CA GLU A 333 -44.48 30.37 -18.83
C GLU A 333 -45.72 29.44 -18.92
N GLY A 334 -45.54 28.14 -18.64
CA GLY A 334 -46.59 27.12 -18.73
C GLY A 334 -46.87 26.62 -20.16
N GLN A 335 -46.09 27.02 -21.16
CA GLN A 335 -46.24 26.61 -22.56
C GLN A 335 -45.12 25.66 -22.99
N PHE A 336 -45.48 24.52 -23.58
CA PHE A 336 -44.50 23.56 -24.13
C PHE A 336 -43.90 24.02 -25.46
N ILE A 337 -44.68 24.76 -26.26
CA ILE A 337 -44.19 25.43 -27.47
C ILE A 337 -44.61 26.90 -27.39
N GLN A 338 -43.68 27.73 -26.92
CA GLN A 338 -43.94 29.13 -26.58
C GLN A 338 -44.37 29.93 -27.81
N ASN A 339 -45.41 30.74 -27.64
CA ASN A 339 -46.01 31.57 -28.67
C ASN A 339 -46.59 30.76 -29.85
N MET A 340 -47.05 29.53 -29.63
CA MET A 340 -47.80 28.76 -30.63
C MET A 340 -49.22 28.48 -30.16
N ASN A 341 -50.16 28.54 -31.12
CA ASN A 341 -51.58 28.21 -30.93
C ASN A 341 -52.19 27.75 -32.26
N MET A 342 -53.42 27.24 -32.22
CA MET A 342 -54.11 26.72 -33.40
C MET A 342 -54.36 27.79 -34.46
N THR A 343 -54.56 29.05 -34.09
CA THR A 343 -54.71 30.16 -35.04
C THR A 343 -53.47 30.36 -35.91
N ARG A 344 -52.26 30.19 -35.35
CA ARG A 344 -50.99 30.29 -36.09
C ARG A 344 -50.74 29.11 -37.03
N LEU A 345 -51.46 28.01 -36.85
CA LEU A 345 -51.39 26.82 -37.70
C LEU A 345 -52.50 26.76 -38.76
N ARG A 346 -53.50 27.65 -38.68
CA ARG A 346 -54.66 27.63 -39.57
C ARG A 346 -54.25 27.75 -41.04
N GLY A 347 -54.78 26.86 -41.87
CA GLY A 347 -54.54 26.83 -43.32
C GLY A 347 -53.29 26.04 -43.75
N LEU A 348 -52.51 25.52 -42.81
CA LEU A 348 -51.40 24.59 -43.09
C LEU A 348 -51.91 23.16 -43.26
N SER A 349 -51.24 22.39 -44.11
CA SER A 349 -51.38 20.92 -44.17
C SER A 349 -50.81 20.26 -42.90
N SER A 350 -51.19 19.01 -42.63
CA SER A 350 -50.69 18.27 -41.46
C SER A 350 -49.15 18.19 -41.42
N SER A 351 -48.50 17.99 -42.57
CA SER A 351 -47.04 17.97 -42.67
C SER A 351 -46.40 19.33 -42.34
N GLU A 352 -47.01 20.43 -42.79
CA GLU A 352 -46.52 21.78 -42.51
C GLU A 352 -46.75 22.19 -41.04
N MET A 353 -47.85 21.72 -40.42
CA MET A 353 -48.07 21.89 -38.98
C MET A 353 -46.99 21.20 -38.16
N ILE A 354 -46.72 19.93 -38.45
CA ILE A 354 -45.69 19.12 -37.79
C ILE A 354 -44.31 19.79 -37.93
N GLN A 355 -43.95 20.18 -39.14
CA GLN A 355 -42.67 20.85 -39.41
C GLN A 355 -42.54 22.14 -38.59
N ARG A 356 -43.55 23.01 -38.64
CA ARG A 356 -43.52 24.31 -37.96
C ARG A 356 -43.45 24.18 -36.44
N LEU A 357 -44.20 23.24 -35.87
CA LEU A 357 -44.15 22.96 -34.44
C LEU A 357 -42.80 22.37 -34.02
N THR A 358 -42.26 21.44 -34.80
CA THR A 358 -40.94 20.84 -34.55
C THR A 358 -39.84 21.88 -34.59
N GLU A 359 -39.79 22.72 -35.63
CA GLU A 359 -38.80 23.80 -35.77
C GLU A 359 -38.88 24.79 -34.59
N ARG A 360 -40.10 25.15 -34.19
CA ARG A 360 -40.31 26.09 -33.08
C ARG A 360 -39.87 25.49 -31.75
N TRP A 361 -40.21 24.23 -31.50
CA TRP A 361 -39.81 23.50 -30.30
C TRP A 361 -38.29 23.34 -30.23
N LEU A 362 -37.64 22.84 -31.28
CA LEU A 362 -36.18 22.69 -31.35
C LEU A 362 -35.46 24.02 -31.10
N LYS A 363 -35.96 25.11 -31.70
CA LYS A 363 -35.43 26.46 -31.46
C LYS A 363 -35.58 26.91 -30.00
N GLN A 364 -36.70 26.57 -29.35
CA GLN A 364 -36.94 26.92 -27.94
C GLN A 364 -35.95 26.21 -27.01
N ILE A 365 -35.74 24.91 -27.21
CA ILE A 365 -34.81 24.10 -26.40
C ILE A 365 -33.35 24.21 -26.85
N GLN A 366 -33.05 25.07 -27.83
CA GLN A 366 -31.70 25.36 -28.35
C GLN A 366 -30.99 24.14 -28.94
N VAL A 367 -31.72 23.29 -29.66
CA VAL A 367 -31.21 22.08 -30.32
C VAL A 367 -31.32 22.25 -31.84
N GLN A 368 -30.31 21.82 -32.60
CA GLN A 368 -30.28 22.03 -34.05
C GLN A 368 -31.18 21.06 -34.80
N ASN A 369 -31.16 19.78 -34.38
CA ASN A 369 -31.95 18.72 -35.00
C ASN A 369 -32.20 17.58 -34.00
N VAL A 370 -33.10 16.67 -34.37
CA VAL A 370 -33.52 15.54 -33.54
C VAL A 370 -32.41 14.52 -33.29
N ASP A 371 -31.46 14.34 -34.21
CA ASP A 371 -30.39 13.34 -34.06
C ASP A 371 -29.39 13.72 -32.96
N GLU A 372 -29.31 15.01 -32.61
CA GLU A 372 -28.53 15.51 -31.49
C GLU A 372 -28.91 14.81 -30.17
N PHE A 373 -30.20 14.49 -29.97
CA PHE A 373 -30.67 13.81 -28.74
C PHE A 373 -30.05 12.43 -28.55
N LYS A 374 -29.84 11.66 -29.64
CA LYS A 374 -29.25 10.32 -29.56
C LYS A 374 -27.81 10.37 -29.06
N SER A 375 -27.06 11.40 -29.44
CA SER A 375 -25.68 11.58 -28.98
C SER A 375 -25.58 12.02 -27.52
N LEU A 376 -26.61 12.68 -26.98
CA LEU A 376 -26.66 13.09 -25.57
C LEU A 376 -26.85 11.90 -24.63
N VAL A 377 -27.65 10.91 -25.02
CA VAL A 377 -27.99 9.75 -24.19
C VAL A 377 -27.09 8.53 -24.43
N GLN A 378 -25.95 8.70 -25.10
CA GLN A 378 -25.04 7.59 -25.39
C GLN A 378 -24.28 7.19 -24.13
N LEU A 379 -24.50 5.96 -23.67
CA LEU A 379 -23.71 5.31 -22.62
C LEU A 379 -22.48 4.65 -23.24
N GLN A 380 -21.31 4.88 -22.65
CA GLN A 380 -20.06 4.27 -23.08
C GLN A 380 -19.58 3.35 -21.96
N GLN A 381 -19.36 2.08 -22.28
CA GLN A 381 -18.84 1.08 -21.35
C GLN A 381 -17.31 1.09 -21.35
N LEU A 382 -16.73 0.70 -20.22
CA LEU A 382 -15.30 0.37 -20.13
C LEU A 382 -15.08 -1.07 -20.62
N SER A 383 -13.83 -1.39 -20.98
CA SER A 383 -13.41 -2.78 -21.22
C SER A 383 -13.65 -3.62 -19.96
N GLU A 384 -14.02 -4.90 -20.12
CA GLU A 384 -14.17 -5.84 -19.00
C GLU A 384 -12.86 -6.02 -18.22
N GLU A 385 -11.72 -5.83 -18.88
CA GLU A 385 -10.38 -5.90 -18.28
C GLU A 385 -10.05 -4.67 -17.41
N HIS A 386 -10.82 -3.58 -17.54
CA HIS A 386 -10.54 -2.36 -16.78
C HIS A 386 -10.83 -2.61 -15.28
N PRO A 387 -9.93 -2.23 -14.36
CA PRO A 387 -10.15 -2.40 -12.91
C PRO A 387 -11.42 -1.73 -12.37
N LEU A 388 -11.96 -0.71 -13.04
CA LEU A 388 -13.15 0.02 -12.65
C LEU A 388 -14.41 -0.45 -13.38
N ALA A 389 -14.35 -1.50 -14.20
CA ALA A 389 -15.48 -1.93 -15.04
C ALA A 389 -16.75 -2.19 -14.22
N GLN A 390 -16.61 -2.88 -13.07
CA GLN A 390 -17.75 -3.18 -12.22
C GLN A 390 -18.34 -1.90 -11.60
N TRP A 391 -17.50 -1.06 -10.98
CA TRP A 391 -17.92 0.24 -10.42
C TRP A 391 -18.58 1.13 -11.48
N TRP A 392 -18.00 1.18 -12.68
CA TRP A 392 -18.50 1.97 -13.79
C TRP A 392 -19.92 1.55 -14.19
N ASN A 393 -20.16 0.24 -14.31
CA ASN A 393 -21.46 -0.28 -14.71
C ASN A 393 -22.50 -0.15 -13.59
N GLN A 394 -22.14 -0.53 -12.36
CA GLN A 394 -23.08 -0.64 -11.23
C GLN A 394 -23.41 0.70 -10.57
N TYR A 395 -22.52 1.70 -10.67
CA TYR A 395 -22.74 3.01 -10.07
C TYR A 395 -22.89 4.11 -11.12
N TRP A 396 -21.89 4.28 -11.99
CA TRP A 396 -21.85 5.45 -12.88
C TRP A 396 -22.88 5.36 -14.00
N LEU A 397 -22.88 4.26 -14.76
CA LEU A 397 -23.84 4.04 -15.85
C LEU A 397 -25.25 3.81 -15.33
N ASP A 398 -25.43 3.15 -14.19
CA ASP A 398 -26.75 2.94 -13.58
C ASP A 398 -27.45 4.27 -13.28
N ASN A 399 -26.76 5.18 -12.58
CA ASN A 399 -27.28 6.53 -12.29
C ASN A 399 -27.53 7.35 -13.57
N LEU A 400 -26.62 7.30 -14.55
CA LEU A 400 -26.83 7.97 -15.85
C LEU A 400 -28.03 7.40 -16.61
N SER A 401 -28.24 6.08 -16.57
CA SER A 401 -29.28 5.42 -17.33
C SER A 401 -30.68 5.85 -16.87
N ILE A 402 -30.89 5.99 -15.55
CA ILE A 402 -32.14 6.48 -14.95
C ILE A 402 -32.48 7.86 -15.52
N VAL A 403 -31.49 8.75 -15.53
CA VAL A 403 -31.61 10.14 -16.00
C VAL A 403 -31.88 10.19 -17.51
N TYR A 404 -31.13 9.41 -18.29
CA TYR A 404 -31.23 9.38 -19.75
C TYR A 404 -32.54 8.75 -20.23
N GLN A 405 -33.04 7.71 -19.56
CA GLN A 405 -34.31 7.09 -19.89
C GLN A 405 -35.48 8.06 -19.68
N ALA A 406 -35.53 8.76 -18.54
CA ALA A 406 -36.59 9.74 -18.27
C ALA A 406 -36.58 10.89 -19.29
N PHE A 407 -35.39 11.40 -19.64
CA PHE A 407 -35.24 12.41 -20.68
C PHE A 407 -35.69 11.89 -22.06
N TRP A 408 -35.27 10.68 -22.44
CA TRP A 408 -35.62 10.11 -23.74
C TRP A 408 -37.13 9.86 -23.88
N GLN A 409 -37.79 9.41 -22.81
CA GLN A 409 -39.25 9.27 -22.78
C GLN A 409 -39.95 10.62 -23.03
N TYR A 410 -39.50 11.69 -22.36
CA TYR A 410 -40.02 13.03 -22.63
C TYR A 410 -39.87 13.44 -24.11
N ILE A 411 -38.70 13.20 -24.71
CA ILE A 411 -38.45 13.50 -26.13
C ILE A 411 -39.39 12.71 -27.05
N GLN A 412 -39.58 11.41 -26.81
CA GLN A 412 -40.47 10.57 -27.61
C GLN A 412 -41.92 11.03 -27.54
N PHE A 413 -42.42 11.32 -26.33
CA PHE A 413 -43.78 11.81 -26.13
C PHE A 413 -44.00 13.18 -26.78
N MET A 414 -43.01 14.07 -26.71
CA MET A 414 -43.10 15.37 -27.37
C MET A 414 -43.20 15.24 -28.89
N GLN A 415 -42.38 14.38 -29.48
CA GLN A 415 -42.43 14.10 -30.93
C GLN A 415 -43.76 13.47 -31.35
N GLN A 416 -44.25 12.50 -30.57
CA GLN A 416 -45.54 11.86 -30.82
C GLN A 416 -46.69 12.86 -30.70
N ALA A 417 -46.69 13.71 -29.67
CA ALA A 417 -47.71 14.72 -29.47
C ALA A 417 -47.76 15.71 -30.64
N ILE A 418 -46.60 16.19 -31.11
CA ILE A 418 -46.50 17.06 -32.30
C ILE A 418 -47.02 16.35 -33.55
N ALA A 419 -46.64 15.09 -33.78
CA ALA A 419 -47.04 14.32 -34.95
C ALA A 419 -48.56 14.08 -35.04
N GLN A 420 -49.25 14.10 -33.90
CA GLN A 420 -50.70 13.88 -33.80
C GLN A 420 -51.52 15.19 -33.81
N VAL A 421 -50.87 16.36 -33.91
CA VAL A 421 -51.60 17.64 -33.99
C VAL A 421 -52.42 17.71 -35.27
N SER A 422 -53.73 18.00 -35.13
CA SER A 422 -54.67 18.13 -36.24
C SER A 422 -55.53 19.39 -36.10
N THR A 423 -56.29 19.72 -37.15
CA THR A 423 -57.23 20.86 -37.16
C THR A 423 -58.39 20.72 -36.18
N GLU A 424 -58.60 19.53 -35.60
CA GLU A 424 -59.69 19.25 -34.65
C GLU A 424 -59.34 19.68 -33.21
N ILE A 425 -58.06 19.94 -32.93
CA ILE A 425 -57.61 20.42 -31.63
C ILE A 425 -58.07 21.87 -31.43
N ILE A 426 -58.75 22.12 -30.31
CA ILE A 426 -59.30 23.45 -29.98
C ILE A 426 -58.21 24.35 -29.39
N ASP A 427 -57.50 23.87 -28.37
CA ASP A 427 -56.37 24.56 -27.74
C ASP A 427 -55.11 23.69 -27.81
N LEU A 428 -54.07 24.24 -28.46
CA LEU A 428 -52.80 23.56 -28.64
C LEU A 428 -52.07 23.36 -27.30
N GLN A 429 -52.09 24.35 -26.41
CA GLN A 429 -51.34 24.28 -25.15
C GLN A 429 -52.01 23.33 -24.17
N ASP A 430 -53.35 23.29 -24.12
CA ASP A 430 -54.07 22.32 -23.28
C ASP A 430 -53.84 20.89 -23.78
N TYR A 431 -53.84 20.67 -25.10
CA TYR A 431 -53.52 19.37 -25.69
C TYR A 431 -52.08 18.94 -25.36
N LEU A 432 -51.09 19.81 -25.61
CA LEU A 432 -49.69 19.51 -25.30
C LEU A 432 -49.48 19.29 -23.80
N SER A 433 -50.13 20.07 -22.95
CA SER A 433 -50.07 19.92 -21.50
C SER A 433 -50.62 18.56 -21.05
N THR A 434 -51.75 18.13 -21.61
CA THR A 434 -52.35 16.82 -21.29
C THR A 434 -51.42 15.66 -21.67
N MET A 435 -50.75 15.76 -22.81
CA MET A 435 -49.92 14.67 -23.34
C MET A 435 -48.50 14.64 -22.77
N ILE A 436 -47.91 15.80 -22.47
CA ILE A 436 -46.46 15.92 -22.20
C ILE A 436 -46.18 16.23 -20.73
N LYS A 437 -47.08 16.94 -20.02
CA LYS A 437 -46.82 17.37 -18.64
C LYS A 437 -46.46 16.22 -17.69
N PRO A 438 -47.12 15.04 -17.73
CA PRO A 438 -46.75 13.94 -16.83
C PRO A 438 -45.30 13.47 -17.02
N VAL A 439 -44.89 13.21 -18.26
CA VAL A 439 -43.52 12.73 -18.58
C VAL A 439 -42.47 13.83 -18.41
N TYR A 440 -42.84 15.09 -18.63
CA TYR A 440 -41.98 16.24 -18.34
C TYR A 440 -41.71 16.38 -16.84
N LEU A 441 -42.76 16.33 -16.01
CA LEU A 441 -42.60 16.40 -14.56
C LEU A 441 -41.77 15.23 -14.04
N GLN A 442 -42.02 14.02 -14.53
CA GLN A 442 -41.20 12.85 -14.19
C GLN A 442 -39.73 13.05 -14.56
N ALA A 443 -39.42 13.61 -15.74
CA ALA A 443 -38.05 13.90 -16.14
C ALA A 443 -37.38 14.94 -15.24
N VAL A 444 -38.10 16.01 -14.87
CA VAL A 444 -37.61 17.05 -13.96
C VAL A 444 -37.42 16.51 -12.53
N GLU A 445 -38.37 15.71 -12.04
CA GLU A 445 -38.29 15.05 -10.73
C GLU A 445 -37.14 14.05 -10.68
N THR A 446 -36.92 13.26 -11.74
CA THR A 446 -35.79 12.31 -11.81
C THR A 446 -34.45 13.02 -11.75
N MET A 447 -34.32 14.17 -12.42
CA MET A 447 -33.14 15.04 -12.30
C MET A 447 -32.95 15.59 -10.88
N SER A 448 -34.07 15.78 -10.15
CA SER A 448 -34.07 16.25 -8.76
C SER A 448 -33.80 15.12 -7.76
N ILE A 449 -34.24 13.89 -8.03
CA ILE A 449 -33.92 12.70 -7.22
C ILE A 449 -32.45 12.34 -7.39
N ALA A 450 -31.90 12.57 -8.58
CA ALA A 450 -30.48 12.48 -8.86
C ALA A 450 -29.65 13.65 -8.27
N ILE A 451 -30.18 14.52 -7.39
CA ILE A 451 -29.43 15.64 -6.81
C ILE A 451 -28.12 15.20 -6.15
N SER A 452 -28.14 14.08 -5.40
CA SER A 452 -26.92 13.58 -4.74
C SER A 452 -25.86 13.15 -5.77
N PHE A 453 -26.27 12.45 -6.83
CA PHE A 453 -25.40 12.11 -7.96
C PHE A 453 -24.96 13.36 -8.75
N ASP A 454 -25.85 14.33 -8.95
CA ASP A 454 -25.55 15.60 -9.62
C ASP A 454 -24.49 16.39 -8.85
N LEU A 455 -24.54 16.42 -7.51
CA LEU A 455 -23.50 17.00 -6.68
C LEU A 455 -22.14 16.32 -6.91
N VAL A 456 -22.10 14.99 -7.06
CA VAL A 456 -20.86 14.28 -7.44
C VAL A 456 -20.35 14.78 -8.79
N THR A 457 -21.22 14.90 -9.79
CA THR A 457 -20.81 15.43 -11.11
C THR A 457 -20.32 16.88 -11.05
N GLN A 458 -20.93 17.73 -10.21
CA GLN A 458 -20.51 19.11 -10.01
C GLN A 458 -19.13 19.20 -9.34
N VAL A 459 -18.87 18.36 -8.32
CA VAL A 459 -17.55 18.28 -7.67
C VAL A 459 -16.47 17.86 -8.67
N ILE A 460 -16.77 16.88 -9.54
CA ILE A 460 -15.84 16.43 -10.57
C ILE A 460 -15.49 17.58 -11.52
N GLU A 461 -16.49 18.31 -12.04
CA GLU A 461 -16.28 19.44 -12.95
C GLU A 461 -15.49 20.59 -12.31
N GLN A 462 -15.80 20.93 -11.05
CA GLN A 462 -15.30 22.15 -10.43
C GLN A 462 -13.96 21.96 -9.71
N GLN A 463 -13.69 20.77 -9.18
CA GLN A 463 -12.61 20.57 -8.21
C GLN A 463 -11.62 19.46 -8.57
N MET A 464 -12.00 18.51 -9.45
CA MET A 464 -11.19 17.32 -9.67
C MET A 464 -10.37 17.33 -10.97
N GLN A 465 -10.65 18.23 -11.91
CA GLN A 465 -10.02 18.22 -13.24
C GLN A 465 -8.48 18.33 -13.22
N THR A 466 -7.93 19.00 -12.19
CA THR A 466 -6.49 19.21 -12.04
C THR A 466 -5.79 18.11 -11.21
N LEU A 467 -6.52 17.12 -10.71
CA LEU A 467 -5.95 16.03 -9.93
C LEU A 467 -5.14 15.08 -10.83
N HIS A 468 -4.03 14.57 -10.28
CA HIS A 468 -3.36 13.40 -10.83
C HIS A 468 -4.31 12.19 -10.84
N LEU A 469 -4.11 11.25 -11.76
CA LEU A 469 -5.07 10.18 -12.04
C LEU A 469 -5.34 9.30 -10.79
N ASP A 470 -4.30 8.96 -10.03
CA ASP A 470 -4.39 8.25 -8.75
C ASP A 470 -5.32 8.96 -7.75
N LYS A 471 -5.13 10.27 -7.56
CA LYS A 471 -5.95 11.10 -6.67
C LYS A 471 -7.35 11.30 -7.21
N PHE A 472 -7.49 11.41 -8.53
CA PHE A 472 -8.78 11.53 -9.21
C PHE A 472 -9.62 10.29 -8.95
N ILE A 473 -9.09 9.09 -9.21
CA ILE A 473 -9.77 7.80 -8.99
C ILE A 473 -10.09 7.63 -7.51
N ALA A 474 -9.12 7.82 -6.60
CA ALA A 474 -9.36 7.67 -5.18
C ALA A 474 -10.47 8.62 -4.66
N THR A 475 -10.51 9.85 -5.15
CA THR A 475 -11.54 10.84 -4.78
C THR A 475 -12.91 10.44 -5.36
N LEU A 476 -12.95 10.00 -6.63
CA LEU A 476 -14.16 9.56 -7.31
C LEU A 476 -14.84 8.39 -6.59
N LEU A 477 -14.04 7.38 -6.22
CA LEU A 477 -14.49 6.23 -5.47
C LEU A 477 -15.02 6.62 -4.09
N LYS A 478 -14.32 7.49 -3.35
CA LYS A 478 -14.80 8.01 -2.05
C LYS A 478 -16.12 8.78 -2.18
N LEU A 479 -16.27 9.61 -3.21
CA LEU A 479 -17.51 10.34 -3.46
C LEU A 479 -18.68 9.38 -3.74
N SER A 480 -18.46 8.30 -4.48
CA SER A 480 -19.51 7.29 -4.72
C SER A 480 -19.99 6.57 -3.46
N ILE A 481 -19.10 6.31 -2.50
CA ILE A 481 -19.49 5.74 -1.20
C ILE A 481 -20.33 6.75 -0.40
N LEU A 482 -19.90 8.00 -0.37
CA LEU A 482 -20.61 9.06 0.36
C LEU A 482 -22.00 9.31 -0.22
N GLU A 483 -22.10 9.37 -1.55
CA GLU A 483 -23.35 9.55 -2.28
C GLU A 483 -24.32 8.39 -2.04
N SER A 484 -23.86 7.14 -2.22
CA SER A 484 -24.70 5.95 -2.00
C SER A 484 -25.23 5.84 -0.58
N ARG A 485 -24.38 6.14 0.43
CA ARG A 485 -24.81 6.19 1.84
C ARG A 485 -25.86 7.26 2.10
N TYR A 486 -25.68 8.44 1.50
CA TYR A 486 -26.65 9.51 1.61
C TYR A 486 -27.99 9.10 0.99
N GLN A 487 -27.97 8.46 -0.18
CA GLN A 487 -29.17 8.03 -0.89
C GLN A 487 -29.93 6.94 -0.13
N ASP A 488 -29.25 5.91 0.37
CA ASP A 488 -29.86 4.86 1.20
C ASP A 488 -30.52 5.46 2.46
N HIS A 489 -29.83 6.39 3.12
CA HIS A 489 -30.37 7.06 4.31
C HIS A 489 -31.60 7.93 3.98
N TYR A 490 -31.57 8.64 2.85
CA TYR A 490 -32.69 9.46 2.40
C TYR A 490 -33.92 8.61 2.02
N GLN A 491 -33.71 7.50 1.30
CA GLN A 491 -34.78 6.56 0.96
C GLN A 491 -35.43 5.97 2.21
N HIS A 492 -34.62 5.55 3.18
CA HIS A 492 -35.12 5.05 4.46
C HIS A 492 -35.94 6.11 5.21
N GLN A 493 -35.53 7.39 5.20
CA GLN A 493 -36.31 8.44 5.85
C GLN A 493 -37.66 8.67 5.17
N ILE A 494 -37.74 8.58 3.83
CA ILE A 494 -39.00 8.69 3.09
C ILE A 494 -39.92 7.51 3.43
N GLU A 495 -39.40 6.29 3.46
CA GLU A 495 -40.18 5.07 3.77
C GLU A 495 -40.76 5.06 5.19
N TYR A 496 -40.13 5.77 6.14
CA TYR A 496 -40.62 5.90 7.52
C TYR A 496 -41.58 7.08 7.74
N LEU A 497 -41.65 8.02 6.79
CA LEU A 497 -42.49 9.22 6.85
C LEU A 497 -43.75 9.13 5.97
N GLY A 498 -43.82 8.15 5.07
CA GLY A 498 -45.03 7.73 4.35
C GLY A 498 -45.79 6.63 5.09
#